data_AF-A0A9R1U910-F1
#
_entry.id   AF-A0A9R1U910-F1
#
_cell.length_a   1.000
_cell.length_b   1.000
_cell.length_c   1.000
_cell.angle_alpha   90.00
_cell.angle_beta   90.00
_cell.angle_gamma   90.00
#
_symmetry.space_group_name_H-M   'P 1'
#
loop_
_entity.id
_entity.type
_entity.pdbx_description
1 polymer ?
#
loop_
_entity_poly.entity_id
_entity_poly.type
_entity_poly.pdbx_seq_one_letter_code
_entity_poly.pdbx_strand_id
1 'polypeptide(L)' 'MNPLKIGQPDVDEPIPNADDETTMIHQEFLLDPSLTVQQVLLGAHTEIVDFARFEMGESAEPESEVPLEDAEPIKSCG' A
#
# COMPACT_ATOMS: atom_id res chain seq x y z
N MET A 1 5.96 5.82 -6.44
CA MET A 1 5.48 4.90 -5.38
C MET A 1 4.48 5.61 -4.48
N ASN A 2 3.18 5.53 -4.82
CA ASN A 2 2.05 5.90 -3.96
C ASN A 2 0.98 4.80 -4.07
N PRO A 3 1.20 3.61 -3.50
CA PRO A 3 0.30 2.48 -3.67
C PRO A 3 -1.04 2.70 -2.94
N LEU A 4 -2.12 2.24 -3.57
CA LEU A 4 -3.48 2.23 -3.00
C LEU A 4 -3.89 0.84 -2.51
N LYS A 5 -3.24 -0.22 -2.98
CA LYS A 5 -3.40 -1.60 -2.53
C LYS A 5 -2.11 -2.39 -2.70
N ILE A 6 -1.94 -3.49 -1.97
CA ILE A 6 -0.81 -4.42 -2.16
C ILE A 6 -0.92 -5.10 -3.53
N GLY A 7 -2.06 -5.75 -3.77
CA GLY A 7 -2.34 -6.51 -4.99
C GLY A 7 -2.15 -8.02 -4.83
N GLN A 8 -2.74 -8.78 -5.75
CA GLN A 8 -2.71 -10.23 -5.79
C GLN A 8 -2.07 -10.71 -7.12
N PRO A 9 -0.94 -11.46 -7.07
CA PRO A 9 -0.17 -11.88 -8.23
C PRO A 9 -0.95 -12.50 -9.40
N ASP A 10 -1.96 -13.32 -9.10
CA ASP A 10 -2.70 -14.09 -10.12
C ASP A 10 -4.04 -13.45 -10.50
N VAL A 11 -4.35 -12.26 -9.95
CA VAL A 11 -5.64 -11.58 -10.11
C VAL A 11 -5.47 -10.18 -10.68
N ASP A 12 -4.48 -9.44 -10.19
CA ASP A 12 -4.22 -8.07 -10.62
C ASP A 12 -3.22 -8.03 -11.77
N GLU A 13 -3.55 -7.28 -12.82
CA GLU A 13 -2.66 -7.05 -13.97
C GLU A 13 -1.99 -5.67 -13.88
N PRO A 14 -0.72 -5.53 -14.31
CA PRO A 14 -0.05 -4.24 -14.36
C PRO A 14 -0.67 -3.33 -15.42
N ILE A 15 -0.73 -2.04 -15.16
CA ILE A 15 -1.22 -1.06 -16.12
C ILE A 15 -0.14 -0.66 -17.15
N PRO A 16 -0.50 -0.10 -18.31
CA PRO A 16 0.48 0.22 -19.36
C PRO A 16 1.50 1.30 -18.98
N ASN A 17 1.13 2.26 -18.12
CA ASN A 17 2.03 3.31 -17.68
C ASN A 17 2.51 3.03 -16.25
N ALA A 18 3.79 2.68 -16.11
CA ALA A 18 4.40 2.36 -14.82
C ALA A 18 4.33 3.53 -13.82
N ASP A 19 4.41 4.78 -14.29
CA ASP A 19 4.36 5.97 -13.43
C ASP A 19 2.99 6.14 -12.74
N ASP A 20 1.93 5.64 -13.38
CA ASP A 20 0.54 5.74 -12.89
C ASP A 20 0.11 4.48 -12.10
N GLU A 21 0.97 3.47 -11.98
CA GLU A 21 0.63 2.21 -11.32
C GLU A 21 0.37 2.44 -9.81
N THR A 22 -0.73 1.91 -9.31
CA THR A 22 -1.17 2.08 -7.91
C THR A 22 -1.21 0.76 -7.14
N THR A 23 -1.07 -0.37 -7.82
CA THR A 23 -0.97 -1.71 -7.22
C THR A 23 0.48 -1.98 -6.84
N MET A 24 0.77 -2.06 -5.55
CA MET A 24 2.12 -2.09 -5.01
C MET A 24 3.00 -3.16 -5.66
N ILE A 25 2.50 -4.39 -5.83
CA ILE A 25 3.29 -5.49 -6.40
C ILE A 25 3.79 -5.22 -7.83
N HIS A 26 3.09 -4.37 -8.58
CA HIS A 26 3.41 -4.03 -9.98
C HIS A 26 4.25 -2.76 -10.13
N GLN A 27 4.34 -1.95 -9.08
CA GLN A 27 5.15 -0.74 -9.11
C GLN A 27 6.65 -1.06 -9.19
N GLU A 28 7.40 -0.17 -9.85
CA GLU A 28 8.86 -0.21 -9.89
C GLU A 28 9.46 -0.05 -8.49
N PHE A 29 10.48 -0.84 -8.19
CA PHE A 29 11.15 -0.81 -6.90
C PHE A 29 12.03 0.44 -6.79
N LEU A 30 11.83 1.23 -5.73
CA LEU A 30 12.45 2.55 -5.60
C LEU A 30 13.99 2.55 -5.68
N LEU A 31 14.65 1.50 -5.16
CA LEU A 31 16.11 1.40 -5.17
C LEU A 31 16.66 0.81 -6.47
N ASP A 32 15.82 0.10 -7.23
CA ASP A 32 16.17 -0.50 -8.52
C ASP A 32 14.93 -0.54 -9.43
N PRO A 33 14.72 0.50 -10.27
CA PRO A 33 13.56 0.57 -11.15
C PRO A 33 13.48 -0.52 -12.22
N SER A 34 14.55 -1.32 -12.41
CA SER A 34 14.51 -2.46 -13.33
C SER A 34 13.70 -3.64 -12.80
N LEU A 35 13.36 -3.62 -11.50
CA LEU A 35 12.56 -4.64 -10.82
C LEU A 35 11.22 -4.08 -10.36
N THR A 36 10.20 -4.94 -10.34
CA THR A 36 8.97 -4.64 -9.61
C THR A 36 9.10 -5.03 -8.14
N VAL A 37 8.24 -4.46 -7.28
CA VAL A 37 8.16 -4.85 -5.86
C VAL A 37 7.91 -6.37 -5.73
N GLN A 38 7.05 -6.96 -6.57
CA GLN A 38 6.80 -8.40 -6.56
C GLN A 38 8.07 -9.23 -6.78
N GLN A 39 8.90 -8.84 -7.75
CA GLN A 39 10.14 -9.55 -8.06
C GLN A 39 11.11 -9.53 -6.88
N VAL A 40 11.20 -8.39 -6.18
CA VAL A 40 12.02 -8.26 -4.96
C VAL A 40 11.48 -9.16 -3.84
N LEU A 41 10.16 -9.16 -3.61
CA LEU A 41 9.52 -9.99 -2.59
C LEU A 41 9.72 -11.49 -2.84
N LEU A 42 9.54 -11.94 -4.09
CA LEU A 42 9.76 -13.34 -4.49
C LEU A 42 11.22 -13.75 -4.28
N GLY A 43 12.19 -12.91 -4.66
CA GLY A 43 13.61 -13.17 -4.46
C GLY A 43 14.01 -13.23 -2.98
N ALA A 44 13.30 -12.50 -2.11
CA ALA A 44 13.51 -12.50 -0.66
C ALA A 44 12.69 -13.57 0.09
N HIS A 45 11.83 -14.32 -0.59
CA HIS A 45 10.89 -15.28 0.02
C HIS A 45 10.03 -14.66 1.12
N THR A 46 9.53 -13.45 0.89
CA THR A 46 8.68 -12.71 1.84
C THR A 46 7.46 -12.15 1.13
N GLU A 47 6.46 -11.74 1.91
CA GLU A 47 5.25 -11.10 1.42
C GLU A 47 4.94 -9.84 2.25
N ILE A 48 4.13 -8.96 1.66
CA ILE A 48 3.56 -7.80 2.35
C ILE A 48 2.13 -8.18 2.73
N VAL A 49 1.82 -8.11 4.02
CA VAL A 49 0.50 -8.48 4.54
C VAL A 49 -0.40 -7.26 4.65
N ASP A 50 0.15 -6.11 5.04
CA ASP A 50 -0.57 -4.85 5.20
C ASP A 50 0.40 -3.65 5.11
N PHE A 51 -0.12 -2.44 4.88
CA PHE A 51 0.66 -1.20 4.90
C PHE A 51 -0.18 0.01 5.33
N ALA A 52 0.47 1.01 5.92
CA ALA A 52 -0.10 2.32 6.19
C ALA A 52 0.84 3.41 5.64
N ARG A 53 0.27 4.41 4.96
CA ARG A 53 0.98 5.57 4.42
C ARG A 53 0.27 6.83 4.89
N PHE A 54 1.00 7.73 5.52
CA PHE A 54 0.50 9.04 5.94
C PHE A 54 1.27 10.13 5.19
N GLU A 55 0.57 11.16 4.73
CA GLU A 55 1.14 12.31 4.05
C GLU A 55 0.59 13.61 4.64
N MET A 56 1.49 14.49 5.12
CA MET A 56 1.05 15.77 5.68
C MET A 56 0.35 16.60 4.62
N GLY A 57 -0.91 16.98 4.90
CA GLY A 57 -1.73 17.74 3.97
C GLY A 57 -2.56 16.87 3.03
N GLU A 58 -2.52 15.54 3.18
CA GLU A 58 -3.53 14.68 2.57
C GLU A 58 -4.91 15.04 3.14
N SER A 59 -5.88 15.20 2.26
CA SER A 59 -7.27 15.28 2.69
C SER A 59 -7.62 13.92 3.29
N ALA A 60 -8.13 13.88 4.51
CA ALA A 60 -8.82 12.68 4.97
C ALA A 60 -9.92 12.38 3.94
N GLU A 61 -9.83 11.25 3.25
CA GLU A 61 -11.02 10.74 2.56
C GLU A 61 -12.12 10.63 3.62
N PRO A 62 -13.38 10.94 3.28
CA PRO A 62 -14.49 10.74 4.21
C PRO A 62 -14.60 9.24 4.44
N GLU A 63 -13.88 8.73 5.43
CA GLU A 63 -14.21 7.44 6.05
C GLU A 63 -15.70 7.52 6.33
N SER A 64 -16.45 6.57 5.78
CA SER A 64 -17.81 6.27 6.20
C SER A 64 -17.87 6.46 7.71
N GLU A 65 -18.63 7.47 8.17
CA GLU A 65 -18.71 7.89 9.55
C GLU A 65 -18.89 6.66 10.45
N VAL A 66 -17.80 6.12 10.99
CA VAL A 66 -17.90 5.16 12.09
C VAL A 66 -18.22 6.06 13.27
N PRO A 67 -19.41 5.97 13.88
CA PRO A 67 -19.75 6.83 15.00
C PRO A 67 -18.66 6.67 16.07
N LEU A 68 -18.13 7.79 16.54
CA LEU A 68 -17.10 7.86 17.60
C LEU A 68 -17.46 7.07 18.88
N GLU A 69 -18.71 6.63 18.98
CA GLU A 69 -19.25 5.81 20.06
C GLU A 69 -18.67 4.38 20.09
N ASP A 70 -18.24 3.84 18.95
CA ASP A 70 -17.70 2.48 18.83
C ASP A 70 -16.15 2.42 18.79
N ALA A 71 -15.48 3.58 18.84
CA ALA A 71 -14.02 3.63 18.84
C ALA A 71 -13.45 3.24 20.21
N GLU A 72 -12.76 2.09 20.30
CA GLU A 72 -12.07 1.71 21.53
C GLU A 72 -10.95 2.70 21.87
N PRO A 73 -10.82 3.14 23.13
CA PRO A 73 -9.79 4.10 23.52
C PRO A 73 -8.39 3.52 23.33
N ILE A 74 -7.55 4.25 22.60
CA ILE A 74 -6.13 3.94 22.44
C ILE A 74 -5.48 3.98 23.82
N LYS A 75 -5.00 2.82 24.30
CA LYS A 75 -4.27 2.72 25.57
C LYS A 75 -2.94 3.46 25.44
N SER A 76 -2.87 4.67 25.99
CA SER A 76 -1.61 5.37 26.21
C SER A 76 -0.76 4.55 27.18
N CYS A 77 0.37 4.00 26.70
CA CYS A 77 1.40 3.48 27.58
C CYS A 77 2.18 4.67 28.15
N GLY A 78 1.94 5.00 29.41
CA GLY A 78 2.64 6.04 30.17
C GLY A 78 2.15 6.11 31.60
#